data_AF-A0A2D4N114-F1
#
_entry.id   AF-A0A2D4N114-F1
#
_cell.length_a   1.000
_cell.length_b   1.000
_cell.length_c   1.000
_cell.angle_alpha   90.00
_cell.angle_beta   90.00
_cell.angle_gamma   90.00
#
_symmetry.space_group_name_H-M   'P 1'
#
loop_
_entity.id
_entity.type
_entity.pdbx_description
1 polymer ?
#
loop_
_entity_poly.entity_id
_entity_poly.type
_entity_poly.pdbx_seq_one_letter_code
_entity_poly.pdbx_strand_id
1 'polypeptide(L)'
;MKQFPEVIKYLSRNDGQNVRREHFSFSPRMPVGDFFEEQDTSEGVQWVKLSHEEIPSRIQAITGKRGRPRNTEKAKAKEMPKVKRGRGRPPKVKVTDLLSKMDARVLKKLETQEVLSDEDKLKMTKIKKKMRQKVQNKQKQEAKTAKPKETKSKEAKKKPKAPIKKEKSKPERTKPEKPKEKGKLKEKVKPKEKKVAPSGKVPR
;
A
#
# COMPACT_ATOMS: atom_id res chain seq x y z
N MET A 1 21.46 -1.26 47.97
CA MET A 1 21.75 -0.21 46.99
C MET A 1 20.60 -0.13 46.00
N LYS A 2 19.98 1.03 45.83
CA LYS A 2 18.77 1.20 45.00
C LYS A 2 18.96 2.20 43.85
N GLN A 3 20.07 2.93 43.84
CA GLN A 3 20.37 3.91 42.79
C GLN A 3 21.77 3.72 42.21
N PHE A 4 21.95 4.14 40.96
CA PHE A 4 23.24 4.07 40.27
C PHE A 4 24.39 4.75 41.02
N PRO A 5 24.24 5.95 41.60
CA PRO A 5 25.30 6.58 42.38
C PRO A 5 25.79 5.72 43.55
N GLU A 6 24.89 5.00 44.21
CA GLU A 6 25.25 4.08 45.30
C GLU A 6 26.09 2.91 44.79
N VAL A 7 25.76 2.36 43.61
CA VAL A 7 26.54 1.30 42.97
C VAL A 7 27.95 1.78 42.63
N ILE A 8 28.09 2.98 42.05
CA ILE A 8 29.43 3.54 41.74
C ILE A 8 30.24 3.73 43.02
N LYS A 9 29.62 4.31 44.05
CA LYS A 9 30.25 4.53 45.35
C LYS A 9 30.68 3.22 46.01
N TYR A 10 29.89 2.17 45.88
CA TYR A 10 30.23 0.85 46.39
C TYR A 10 31.39 0.22 45.61
N LEU A 11 31.34 0.22 44.29
CA LEU A 11 32.41 -0.35 43.46
C LEU A 11 33.76 0.36 43.70
N SER A 12 33.75 1.70 43.81
CA SER A 12 34.97 2.49 44.08
C SER A 12 35.58 2.23 45.48
N ARG A 13 34.82 1.60 46.39
CA ARG A 13 35.29 1.20 47.72
C ARG A 13 35.72 -0.27 47.76
N ASN A 14 35.37 -1.04 46.73
CA ASN A 14 35.51 -2.50 46.67
C ASN A 14 36.18 -2.89 45.34
N ASP A 15 37.33 -2.28 45.05
CA ASP A 15 38.12 -2.60 43.87
C ASP A 15 38.61 -4.06 43.94
N GLY A 16 38.35 -4.85 42.89
CA GLY A 16 38.69 -6.28 42.83
C GLY A 16 37.50 -7.23 42.62
N GLN A 17 36.27 -6.71 42.57
CA GLN A 17 35.10 -7.50 42.17
C GLN A 17 35.06 -7.69 40.65
N ASN A 18 34.75 -8.91 40.18
CA ASN A 18 34.58 -9.22 38.75
C ASN A 18 33.34 -8.54 38.13
N VAL A 19 32.52 -7.87 38.94
CA VAL A 19 31.29 -7.20 38.53
C VAL A 19 31.52 -5.69 38.46
N ARG A 20 31.38 -5.14 37.27
CA ARG A 20 31.45 -3.68 37.01
C ARG A 20 30.07 -3.02 36.98
N ARG A 21 30.07 -1.68 36.92
CA ARG A 21 28.87 -0.83 36.73
C ARG A 21 27.91 -1.36 35.66
N GLU A 22 28.43 -1.83 34.53
CA GLU A 22 27.66 -2.27 33.37
C GLU A 22 26.78 -3.50 33.60
N HIS A 23 27.05 -4.27 34.66
CA HIS A 23 26.26 -5.45 35.04
C HIS A 23 25.05 -5.08 35.91
N PHE A 24 24.91 -3.81 36.31
CA PHE A 24 23.80 -3.35 37.11
C PHE A 24 22.81 -2.54 36.25
N SER A 25 21.54 -2.90 36.33
CA SER A 25 20.44 -2.14 35.74
C SER A 25 19.29 -2.05 36.75
N PHE A 26 18.82 -0.83 37.00
CA PHE A 26 17.61 -0.58 37.80
C PHE A 26 16.35 -0.46 36.94
N SER A 27 16.44 -0.78 35.64
CA SER A 27 15.27 -0.82 34.77
C SER A 27 14.39 -2.01 35.16
N PRO A 28 13.13 -1.81 35.58
CA PRO A 28 12.19 -2.90 35.87
C PRO A 28 11.76 -3.66 34.61
N ARG A 29 12.29 -3.27 33.44
CA ARG A 29 12.06 -3.94 32.15
C ARG A 29 13.10 -4.99 31.82
N MET A 30 14.19 -5.06 32.59
CA MET A 30 15.23 -6.07 32.42
C MET A 30 14.80 -7.34 33.13
N PRO A 31 14.51 -8.45 32.43
CA PRO A 31 14.00 -9.69 33.03
C PRO A 31 15.13 -10.46 33.71
N VAL A 32 15.68 -9.89 34.78
CA VAL A 32 16.81 -10.43 35.54
C VAL A 32 16.48 -10.41 37.02
N GLY A 33 16.72 -11.53 37.69
CA GLY A 33 16.45 -11.68 39.12
C GLY A 33 14.97 -11.93 39.43
N ASP A 34 14.61 -11.66 40.68
CA ASP A 34 13.26 -11.87 41.19
C ASP A 34 12.38 -10.64 40.98
N PHE A 35 11.12 -10.88 40.64
CA PHE A 35 10.11 -9.85 40.42
C PHE A 35 9.00 -10.00 41.44
N PHE A 36 8.51 -8.85 41.91
CA PHE A 36 7.39 -8.80 42.83
C PHE A 36 6.35 -7.81 42.32
N GLU A 37 5.08 -8.13 42.54
CA GLU A 37 3.95 -7.26 42.28
C GLU A 37 3.23 -6.95 43.58
N GLU A 38 2.85 -5.69 43.72
CA GLU A 38 2.02 -5.19 44.82
C GLU A 38 0.57 -5.54 44.52
N GLN A 39 -0.06 -6.39 45.33
CA GLN A 39 -1.47 -6.74 45.24
C GLN A 39 -2.24 -6.28 46.48
N ASP A 40 -3.36 -5.60 46.26
CA ASP A 40 -4.30 -5.23 47.30
C ASP A 40 -5.15 -6.44 47.66
N THR A 41 -4.86 -7.03 48.81
CA THR A 41 -5.65 -8.11 49.43
C THR A 41 -6.62 -7.48 50.43
N SER A 42 -7.68 -8.19 50.82
CA SER A 42 -8.61 -7.73 51.88
C SER A 42 -7.91 -7.40 53.21
N GLU A 43 -6.70 -7.92 53.41
CA GLU A 43 -5.85 -7.72 54.58
C GLU A 43 -4.79 -6.60 54.38
N GLY A 44 -4.77 -5.96 53.20
CA GLY A 44 -3.85 -4.89 52.85
C GLY A 44 -2.94 -5.23 51.68
N VAL A 45 -1.89 -4.42 51.52
CA VAL A 45 -0.91 -4.53 50.44
C VAL A 45 0.05 -5.69 50.69
N GLN A 46 0.09 -6.67 49.80
CA GLN A 46 1.06 -7.77 49.83
C GLN A 46 1.97 -7.76 48.59
N TRP A 47 3.26 -8.03 48.79
CA TRP A 47 4.20 -8.24 47.69
C TRP A 47 4.23 -9.72 47.30
N VAL A 48 3.65 -10.04 46.13
CA VAL A 48 3.60 -11.40 45.59
C VAL A 48 4.74 -11.59 44.60
N LYS A 49 5.50 -12.68 44.75
CA LYS A 49 6.58 -13.02 43.82
C LYS A 49 5.98 -13.49 42.49
N LEU A 50 6.40 -12.86 41.39
CA LEU A 50 5.98 -13.23 40.04
C LEU A 50 6.76 -14.43 39.51
N SER A 51 6.06 -15.30 38.80
CA SER A 51 6.66 -16.41 38.05
C SER A 51 7.37 -15.91 36.78
N HIS A 52 8.29 -16.69 36.23
CA HIS A 52 8.97 -16.34 34.97
C HIS A 52 7.98 -16.09 33.82
N GLU A 53 6.81 -16.74 33.82
CA GLU A 53 5.79 -16.55 32.78
C GLU A 53 5.06 -15.21 32.91
N GLU A 54 4.91 -14.70 34.13
CA GLU A 54 4.26 -13.42 34.42
C GLU A 54 5.20 -12.22 34.22
N ILE A 55 6.51 -12.42 34.41
CA ILE A 55 7.52 -11.36 34.24
C ILE A 55 7.41 -10.66 32.86
N PRO A 56 7.39 -11.37 31.71
CA PRO A 56 7.21 -10.74 30.40
C PRO A 56 5.90 -9.95 30.28
N SER A 57 4.82 -10.46 30.85
CA SER A 57 3.50 -9.81 30.82
C SER A 57 3.50 -8.52 31.65
N ARG A 58 4.08 -8.56 32.85
CA ARG A 58 4.24 -7.40 33.73
C ARG A 58 5.15 -6.35 33.10
N ILE A 59 6.30 -6.77 32.56
CA ILE A 59 7.20 -5.89 31.81
C ILE A 59 6.45 -5.23 30.66
N GLN A 60 5.69 -5.99 29.86
CA GLN A 60 4.91 -5.44 28.76
C GLN A 60 3.90 -4.38 29.22
N ALA A 61 3.22 -4.61 30.34
CA ALA A 61 2.29 -3.66 30.94
C ALA A 61 2.98 -2.35 31.33
N ILE A 62 4.10 -2.41 32.06
CA ILE A 62 4.84 -1.22 32.55
C ILE A 62 5.66 -0.52 31.46
N THR A 63 6.10 -1.24 30.42
CA THR A 63 6.87 -0.62 29.33
C THR A 63 6.04 0.45 28.62
N GLY A 64 4.71 0.30 28.69
CA GLY A 64 3.74 1.06 27.95
C GLY A 64 3.88 0.78 26.45
N LYS A 65 2.77 0.76 25.72
CA LYS A 65 2.80 0.88 24.25
C LYS A 65 3.14 2.31 23.85
N ARG A 66 4.24 2.88 24.36
CA ARG A 66 4.68 4.24 24.00
C ARG A 66 5.36 4.15 22.64
N GLY A 67 4.50 4.13 21.64
CA GLY A 67 4.76 3.90 20.23
C GLY A 67 3.41 3.59 19.56
N ARG A 68 3.32 3.86 18.26
CA ARG A 68 2.10 3.63 17.46
C ARG A 68 1.43 2.31 17.87
N PRO A 69 0.11 2.28 18.13
CA PRO A 69 -0.60 1.06 18.53
C PRO A 69 -0.14 -0.11 17.67
N ARG A 70 0.36 -1.18 18.33
CA ARG A 70 0.62 -2.45 17.63
C ARG A 70 -0.75 -2.89 17.12
N ASN A 71 -0.97 -2.69 15.82
CA ASN A 71 -2.20 -3.04 15.14
C ASN A 71 -2.47 -4.55 15.35
N THR A 72 -3.30 -4.88 16.35
CA THR A 72 -3.72 -6.24 16.68
C THR A 72 -4.77 -6.76 15.70
N GLU A 73 -5.39 -5.89 14.89
CA GLU A 73 -6.26 -6.31 13.78
C GLU A 73 -5.50 -7.05 12.68
N LYS A 74 -4.15 -7.00 12.67
CA LYS A 74 -3.35 -7.78 11.72
C LYS A 74 -3.15 -9.24 12.11
N ALA A 75 -3.56 -9.65 13.32
CA ALA A 75 -3.47 -11.04 13.78
C ALA A 75 -4.69 -11.88 13.40
N LYS A 76 -5.86 -11.27 13.16
CA LYS A 76 -6.99 -11.96 12.53
C LYS A 76 -6.96 -11.73 11.03
N ALA A 77 -6.67 -12.82 10.31
CA ALA A 77 -6.82 -12.97 8.86
C ALA A 77 -6.34 -11.78 8.04
N LYS A 78 -5.14 -11.91 7.43
CA LYS A 78 -4.75 -11.12 6.25
C LYS A 78 -5.82 -11.28 5.15
N GLU A 79 -6.90 -10.50 5.22
CA GLU A 79 -7.68 -10.16 4.05
C GLU A 79 -6.69 -9.45 3.12
N MET A 80 -6.54 -10.00 1.91
CA MET A 80 -5.54 -9.54 0.95
C MET A 80 -5.60 -8.01 0.83
N PRO A 81 -4.46 -7.30 0.96
CA PRO A 81 -4.48 -5.85 0.94
C PRO A 81 -5.08 -5.39 -0.39
N LYS A 82 -6.18 -4.63 -0.33
CA LYS A 82 -6.67 -3.82 -1.46
C LYS A 82 -5.49 -2.99 -1.94
N VAL A 83 -4.89 -3.42 -3.05
CA VAL A 83 -3.67 -2.83 -3.57
C VAL A 83 -3.96 -1.37 -3.87
N LYS A 84 -3.37 -0.45 -3.10
CA LYS A 84 -3.31 0.99 -3.41
C LYS A 84 -2.46 1.16 -4.68
N ARG A 85 -2.97 0.76 -5.84
CA ARG A 85 -2.35 1.07 -7.13
C ARG A 85 -2.73 2.52 -7.44
N GLY A 86 -1.72 3.35 -7.72
CA GLY A 86 -1.96 4.72 -8.18
C GLY A 86 -2.94 4.73 -9.36
N ARG A 87 -3.81 5.75 -9.39
CA ARG A 87 -4.77 5.96 -10.49
C ARG A 87 -4.03 5.84 -11.83
N GLY A 88 -4.53 5.01 -12.73
CA GLY A 88 -3.97 4.83 -14.08
C GLY A 88 -3.10 3.59 -14.29
N ARG A 89 -2.77 2.80 -13.26
CA ARG A 89 -2.13 1.49 -13.47
C ARG A 89 -3.19 0.41 -13.71
N PRO A 90 -3.17 -0.31 -14.86
CA PRO A 90 -4.09 -1.43 -15.11
C PRO A 90 -4.06 -2.43 -13.95
N PRO A 91 -5.20 -3.05 -13.61
CA PRO A 91 -5.25 -4.06 -12.56
C PRO A 91 -4.27 -5.19 -12.92
N LYS A 92 -3.45 -5.62 -11.97
CA LYS A 92 -2.59 -6.79 -12.17
C LYS A 92 -3.46 -8.03 -12.01
N VAL A 93 -4.24 -8.33 -13.04
CA VAL A 93 -5.08 -9.53 -13.10
C VAL A 93 -4.14 -10.73 -13.14
N LYS A 94 -4.05 -11.46 -12.04
CA LYS A 94 -3.35 -12.74 -12.03
C LYS A 94 -4.26 -13.77 -12.71
N VAL A 95 -3.69 -14.75 -13.39
CA VAL A 95 -4.46 -15.79 -14.09
C VAL A 95 -5.38 -16.56 -13.12
N THR A 96 -4.96 -16.69 -11.86
CA THR A 96 -5.75 -17.28 -10.77
C THR A 96 -6.92 -16.40 -10.31
N ASP A 97 -6.88 -15.08 -10.54
CA ASP A 97 -7.97 -14.14 -10.26
C ASP A 97 -9.12 -14.24 -11.29
N LEU A 98 -8.91 -15.01 -12.35
CA LEU A 98 -9.97 -15.36 -13.31
C LEU A 98 -10.89 -16.46 -12.77
N LEU A 99 -10.41 -17.25 -11.81
CA LEU A 99 -11.18 -18.31 -11.16
C LEU A 99 -12.15 -17.73 -10.12
N SER A 100 -13.14 -18.54 -9.72
CA SER A 100 -13.99 -18.19 -8.58
C SER A 100 -13.14 -18.12 -7.30
N LYS A 101 -13.53 -17.29 -6.33
CA LYS A 101 -12.83 -17.19 -5.03
C LYS A 101 -12.67 -18.56 -4.35
N MET A 102 -13.66 -19.44 -4.51
CA MET A 102 -13.61 -20.81 -3.99
C MET A 102 -12.59 -21.66 -4.75
N ASP A 103 -12.68 -21.71 -6.08
CA ASP A 103 -11.75 -22.45 -6.94
C ASP A 103 -10.29 -22.02 -6.73
N ALA A 104 -10.04 -20.71 -6.57
CA ALA A 104 -8.71 -20.17 -6.31
C ALA A 104 -8.17 -20.61 -4.93
N ARG A 105 -9.03 -20.70 -3.90
CA ARG A 105 -8.64 -21.22 -2.58
C ARG A 105 -8.35 -22.71 -2.64
N VAL A 106 -9.17 -23.49 -3.33
CA VAL A 106 -8.96 -24.94 -3.52
C VAL A 106 -7.66 -25.19 -4.27
N LEU A 107 -7.43 -24.49 -5.39
CA LEU A 107 -6.18 -24.62 -6.15
C LEU A 107 -4.96 -24.33 -5.28
N LYS A 108 -4.98 -23.25 -4.50
CA LYS A 108 -3.85 -22.90 -3.62
C LYS A 108 -3.63 -23.93 -2.52
N LYS A 109 -4.70 -24.46 -1.92
CA LYS A 109 -4.61 -25.52 -0.89
C LYS A 109 -3.98 -26.78 -1.47
N LEU A 110 -4.41 -27.19 -2.66
CA LEU A 110 -3.89 -28.36 -3.35
C LEU A 110 -2.45 -28.14 -3.85
N GLU A 111 -2.06 -26.92 -4.25
CA GLU A 111 -0.65 -26.61 -4.59
C GLU A 111 0.28 -26.67 -3.38
N THR A 112 -0.21 -26.41 -2.17
CA THR A 112 0.58 -26.49 -0.92
C THR A 112 0.56 -27.88 -0.28
N GLN A 113 -0.26 -28.79 -0.78
CA GLN A 113 -0.38 -30.13 -0.22
C GLN A 113 0.65 -31.04 -0.89
N GLU A 114 1.65 -31.50 -0.12
CA GLU A 114 2.76 -32.30 -0.63
C GLU A 114 2.34 -33.71 -1.08
N VAL A 115 1.28 -34.26 -0.51
CA VAL A 115 0.69 -35.55 -0.91
C VAL A 115 -0.68 -35.32 -1.54
N LEU A 116 -0.77 -35.52 -2.85
CA LEU A 116 -2.01 -35.37 -3.61
C LEU A 116 -2.69 -36.72 -3.84
N SER A 117 -3.89 -36.87 -3.28
CA SER A 117 -4.80 -37.97 -3.63
C SER A 117 -5.23 -37.88 -5.11
N ASP A 118 -5.62 -38.99 -5.72
CA ASP A 118 -6.04 -39.01 -7.13
C ASP A 118 -7.30 -38.15 -7.36
N GLU A 119 -8.17 -38.04 -6.36
CA GLU A 119 -9.29 -37.09 -6.39
C GLU A 119 -8.81 -35.63 -6.45
N ASP A 120 -7.74 -35.31 -5.72
CA ASP A 120 -7.21 -33.95 -5.63
C ASP A 120 -6.49 -33.56 -6.93
N LYS A 121 -5.78 -34.52 -7.56
CA LYS A 121 -5.24 -34.34 -8.91
C LYS A 121 -6.36 -34.07 -9.92
N LEU A 122 -7.47 -34.81 -9.82
CA LEU A 122 -8.64 -34.62 -10.68
C LEU A 122 -9.34 -33.26 -10.43
N LYS A 123 -9.44 -32.82 -9.17
CA LYS A 123 -9.93 -31.47 -8.82
C LYS A 123 -9.00 -30.38 -9.38
N MET A 124 -7.69 -30.55 -9.23
CA MET A 124 -6.69 -29.62 -9.76
C MET A 124 -6.73 -29.48 -11.27
N THR A 125 -6.79 -30.58 -12.00
CA THR A 125 -6.86 -30.57 -13.47
C THR A 125 -8.15 -29.92 -13.96
N LYS A 126 -9.30 -30.20 -13.32
CA LYS A 126 -10.58 -29.52 -13.61
C LYS A 126 -10.48 -28.00 -13.41
N ILE A 127 -9.89 -27.54 -12.30
CA ILE A 127 -9.73 -26.11 -12.02
C ILE A 127 -8.77 -25.46 -13.04
N LYS A 128 -7.64 -26.11 -13.36
CA LYS A 128 -6.71 -25.63 -14.38
C LYS A 128 -7.36 -25.55 -15.78
N LYS A 129 -8.22 -26.51 -16.15
CA LYS A 129 -8.99 -26.48 -17.40
C LYS A 129 -9.95 -25.29 -17.45
N LYS A 130 -10.72 -25.06 -16.37
CA LYS A 130 -11.58 -23.88 -16.23
C LYS A 130 -10.79 -22.57 -16.35
N MET A 131 -9.60 -22.51 -15.73
CA MET A 131 -8.72 -21.34 -15.81
C MET A 131 -8.32 -21.04 -17.25
N ARG A 132 -7.84 -22.03 -18.01
CA ARG A 132 -7.45 -21.87 -19.43
C ARG A 132 -8.60 -21.38 -20.30
N GLN A 133 -9.81 -21.93 -20.12
CA GLN A 133 -10.99 -21.50 -20.87
C GLN A 133 -11.35 -20.03 -20.58
N LYS A 134 -11.26 -19.60 -19.31
CA LYS A 134 -11.51 -18.20 -18.94
C LYS A 134 -10.45 -17.25 -19.49
N VAL A 135 -9.19 -17.66 -19.55
CA VAL A 135 -8.11 -16.87 -20.19
C VAL A 135 -8.42 -16.64 -21.66
N GLN A 136 -8.74 -17.71 -22.40
CA GLN A 136 -9.06 -17.62 -23.83
C GLN A 136 -10.29 -16.72 -24.08
N ASN A 137 -11.32 -16.84 -23.25
CA ASN A 137 -12.51 -15.99 -23.37
C ASN A 137 -12.20 -14.52 -23.11
N LYS A 138 -11.35 -14.20 -22.11
CA LYS A 138 -10.91 -12.82 -21.85
C LYS A 138 -10.05 -12.26 -22.99
N GLN A 139 -9.11 -13.05 -23.52
CA GLN A 139 -8.30 -12.64 -24.67
C GLN A 139 -9.15 -12.34 -25.91
N LYS A 140 -10.17 -13.16 -26.18
CA LYS A 140 -11.14 -12.90 -27.26
C LYS A 140 -11.97 -11.63 -27.02
N GLN A 141 -12.33 -11.32 -25.78
CA GLN A 141 -13.04 -10.08 -25.45
C GLN A 141 -12.14 -8.85 -25.59
N GLU A 142 -10.88 -8.92 -25.13
CA GLU A 142 -9.90 -7.84 -25.26
C GLU A 142 -9.52 -7.56 -26.73
N ALA A 143 -9.43 -8.60 -27.57
CA ALA A 143 -9.18 -8.44 -29.00
C ALA A 143 -10.34 -7.75 -29.75
N LYS A 144 -11.59 -7.93 -29.28
CA LYS A 144 -12.78 -7.28 -29.85
C LYS A 144 -12.94 -5.83 -29.38
N THR A 145 -12.44 -5.47 -28.20
CA THR A 145 -12.50 -4.09 -27.70
C THR A 145 -11.35 -3.21 -28.18
N ALA A 146 -10.27 -3.80 -28.73
CA ALA A 146 -9.08 -3.08 -29.21
C ALA A 146 -9.09 -2.68 -30.70
N LYS A 147 -10.13 -2.96 -31.49
CA LYS A 147 -10.28 -2.52 -32.89
C LYS A 147 -11.71 -2.03 -33.18
N PRO A 148 -11.94 -0.87 -33.83
CA PRO A 148 -11.59 0.51 -33.49
C PRO A 148 -12.84 1.37 -33.14
N LYS A 149 -12.69 2.39 -32.28
CA LYS A 149 -13.56 3.58 -32.26
C LYS A 149 -12.81 4.76 -32.85
N GLU A 150 -12.49 4.68 -34.14
CA GLU A 150 -12.25 5.87 -34.95
C GLU A 150 -13.52 6.12 -35.76
N THR A 151 -14.27 7.13 -35.34
CA THR A 151 -15.30 7.91 -36.05
C THR A 151 -16.44 8.26 -35.08
N LYS A 152 -16.88 9.52 -35.14
CA LYS A 152 -17.94 10.16 -34.34
C LYS A 152 -17.50 10.74 -32.98
N SER A 153 -16.66 11.77 -33.05
CA SER A 153 -16.69 12.87 -32.08
C SER A 153 -16.29 14.21 -32.71
N LYS A 154 -16.99 14.60 -33.79
CA LYS A 154 -17.15 16.00 -34.19
C LYS A 154 -18.64 16.24 -34.41
N GLU A 155 -19.12 17.38 -33.92
CA GLU A 155 -20.53 17.75 -33.63
C GLU A 155 -21.11 17.00 -32.41
N ALA A 156 -21.49 17.61 -31.29
CA ALA A 156 -21.90 18.98 -31.04
C ALA A 156 -21.33 19.48 -29.69
N LYS A 157 -20.48 20.51 -29.75
CA LYS A 157 -20.23 21.45 -28.65
C LYS A 157 -20.77 22.81 -29.10
N LYS A 158 -22.05 23.09 -28.83
CA LYS A 158 -22.54 24.45 -28.63
C LYS A 158 -22.72 24.66 -27.12
N LYS A 159 -21.88 25.52 -26.55
CA LYS A 159 -21.99 26.14 -25.20
C LYS A 159 -23.04 27.29 -25.27
N PRO A 160 -23.32 28.11 -24.21
CA PRO A 160 -23.38 27.92 -22.75
C PRO A 160 -24.70 28.50 -22.10
N LYS A 161 -24.78 28.41 -20.76
CA LYS A 161 -25.69 29.02 -19.75
C LYS A 161 -25.85 30.57 -19.92
N ALA A 162 -26.82 31.34 -19.38
CA ALA A 162 -27.73 31.37 -18.21
C ALA A 162 -28.77 32.56 -18.43
N PRO A 163 -29.52 33.17 -17.47
CA PRO A 163 -29.80 32.93 -16.03
C PRO A 163 -31.27 33.18 -15.56
N ILE A 164 -31.44 33.16 -14.23
CA ILE A 164 -32.64 33.29 -13.38
C ILE A 164 -33.15 34.75 -13.23
N LYS A 165 -34.43 34.87 -12.83
CA LYS A 165 -35.33 36.03 -12.65
C LYS A 165 -34.85 37.15 -11.69
N LYS A 166 -35.27 38.39 -12.04
CA LYS A 166 -35.80 39.54 -11.25
C LYS A 166 -35.04 40.02 -9.98
N GLU A 167 -34.51 41.25 -10.00
CA GLU A 167 -35.05 42.42 -9.28
C GLU A 167 -34.28 43.74 -9.56
N LYS A 168 -35.07 44.81 -9.78
CA LYS A 168 -34.90 46.23 -9.41
C LYS A 168 -33.58 47.03 -9.65
N SER A 169 -33.78 48.05 -10.51
CA SER A 169 -33.56 49.49 -10.27
C SER A 169 -32.28 50.21 -10.78
N LYS A 170 -32.58 51.16 -11.70
CA LYS A 170 -31.97 52.47 -12.02
C LYS A 170 -30.65 52.58 -12.83
N PRO A 171 -30.52 53.68 -13.62
CA PRO A 171 -29.85 53.65 -14.94
C PRO A 171 -28.71 54.67 -15.10
N GLU A 172 -27.75 54.40 -15.99
CA GLU A 172 -26.93 55.44 -16.64
C GLU A 172 -26.30 54.86 -17.93
N ARG A 173 -26.76 55.29 -19.11
CA ARG A 173 -26.01 56.11 -20.11
C ARG A 173 -24.50 55.72 -20.15
N THR A 174 -23.94 55.26 -21.27
CA THR A 174 -23.72 56.01 -22.52
C THR A 174 -23.46 55.13 -23.75
N LYS A 175 -23.56 55.79 -24.91
CA LYS A 175 -23.67 55.33 -26.30
C LYS A 175 -22.38 54.77 -26.96
N PRO A 176 -22.49 54.24 -28.20
CA PRO A 176 -21.57 53.30 -28.88
C PRO A 176 -20.74 53.96 -30.00
N GLU A 177 -19.77 53.25 -30.57
CA GLU A 177 -19.30 53.39 -31.98
C GLU A 177 -18.23 52.31 -32.27
N LYS A 178 -18.55 51.28 -33.05
CA LYS A 178 -18.44 51.09 -34.51
C LYS A 178 -17.09 50.47 -34.98
N PRO A 179 -17.16 49.56 -35.97
CA PRO A 179 -16.09 48.65 -36.38
C PRO A 179 -15.38 49.16 -37.64
N LYS A 180 -14.34 48.44 -38.10
CA LYS A 180 -13.84 48.25 -39.49
C LYS A 180 -12.32 47.96 -39.44
N GLU A 181 -11.67 47.26 -40.35
CA GLU A 181 -12.02 46.52 -41.55
C GLU A 181 -10.72 45.90 -42.11
N LYS A 182 -10.82 44.65 -42.57
CA LYS A 182 -10.10 43.96 -43.67
C LYS A 182 -8.62 44.24 -43.97
N GLY A 183 -7.93 43.12 -44.22
CA GLY A 183 -6.92 42.97 -45.27
C GLY A 183 -6.25 41.59 -45.12
N LYS A 184 -6.66 40.56 -45.87
CA LYS A 184 -6.09 40.17 -47.19
C LYS A 184 -4.57 39.93 -47.10
N LEU A 185 -3.93 38.92 -47.68
CA LEU A 185 -4.25 37.80 -48.58
C LEU A 185 -2.90 37.10 -48.81
N LYS A 186 -2.90 35.76 -48.96
CA LYS A 186 -1.99 34.99 -49.85
C LYS A 186 -0.48 35.02 -49.45
N GLU A 187 0.41 34.13 -49.88
CA GLU A 187 0.38 33.05 -50.84
C GLU A 187 1.51 32.04 -50.50
N LYS A 188 1.34 30.86 -51.09
CA LYS A 188 2.19 29.68 -51.31
C LYS A 188 3.72 29.96 -51.41
N VAL A 189 4.64 29.01 -51.18
CA VAL A 189 5.01 27.91 -52.10
C VAL A 189 6.06 26.99 -51.41
N LYS A 190 5.82 25.68 -51.40
CA LYS A 190 6.80 24.54 -51.39
C LYS A 190 7.16 24.23 -52.87
N PRO A 191 8.21 23.45 -53.30
CA PRO A 191 8.59 22.14 -52.71
C PRO A 191 10.00 21.50 -53.04
N LYS A 192 10.22 20.27 -52.48
CA LYS A 192 10.90 19.07 -53.06
C LYS A 192 12.44 19.09 -53.29
N GLU A 193 13.23 18.01 -53.24
CA GLU A 193 13.13 16.56 -52.89
C GLU A 193 14.57 15.94 -52.93
N LYS A 194 14.84 14.88 -52.14
CA LYS A 194 15.69 13.67 -52.43
C LYS A 194 17.20 13.83 -52.78
N LYS A 195 18.12 12.88 -52.60
CA LYS A 195 18.30 11.53 -51.99
C LYS A 195 19.82 11.22 -52.08
N VAL A 196 20.24 10.10 -51.45
CA VAL A 196 21.32 9.15 -51.85
C VAL A 196 22.65 9.20 -51.06
N ALA A 197 22.91 8.11 -50.32
CA ALA A 197 24.23 7.58 -49.89
C ALA A 197 24.79 6.67 -51.02
N PRO A 198 26.08 6.26 -51.14
CA PRO A 198 26.86 5.62 -50.04
C PRO A 198 28.43 5.68 -50.13
N SER A 199 29.05 4.97 -49.18
CA SER A 199 30.33 4.21 -49.26
C SER A 199 31.67 4.87 -48.87
N GLY A 200 32.31 4.24 -47.86
CA GLY A 200 33.64 3.64 -47.99
C GLY A 200 34.88 4.45 -47.56
N LYS A 201 35.53 4.06 -46.45
CA LYS A 201 36.88 3.45 -46.39
C LYS A 201 37.54 3.54 -45.01
N VAL A 202 37.99 2.38 -44.53
CA VAL A 202 39.10 2.12 -43.57
C VAL A 202 40.40 2.14 -44.42
N PRO A 203 41.60 2.59 -43.97
CA PRO A 203 42.51 1.91 -43.02
C PRO A 203 43.25 2.89 -42.06
N ARG A 204 43.97 2.48 -41.01
CA ARG A 204 44.96 1.41 -40.87
C ARG A 204 45.12 1.02 -39.40
#